data_AF-A0A358J203-F1
#
_entry.id   AF-A0A358J203-F1
#
_cell.length_a   1.000
_cell.length_b   1.000
_cell.length_c   1.000
_cell.angle_alpha   90.00
_cell.angle_beta   90.00
_cell.angle_gamma   90.00
#
_symmetry.space_group_name_H-M   'P 1'
#
loop_
_entity.id
_entity.type
_entity.pdbx_description
1 polymer ?
#
loop_
_entity_poly.entity_id
_entity_poly.type
_entity_poly.pdbx_seq_one_letter_code
_entity_poly.pdbx_strand_id
1 'polypeptide(L)'
;SAKPPLAFVGPDTVTAERIARHRDLILTLGRVSEVAVAEAAPAGAVTFVSGGATVALSLTGIIDLAAERARLEKEIAAFDSDIGHVNKKLGNPNFVSRAAPEVVDEQRAKLAEAEEGKARLQAALKRLESL
;
A
#
# COMPACT_ATOMS: atom_id res chain seq x y z
N SER A 1 5.68 -9.77 -19.53
CA SER A 1 5.48 -8.49 -18.81
C SER A 1 4.01 -8.15 -18.88
N ALA A 2 3.36 -8.00 -17.73
CA ALA A 2 1.98 -7.55 -17.68
C ALA A 2 1.87 -6.11 -18.24
N LYS A 3 0.80 -5.83 -19.00
CA LYS A 3 0.50 -4.51 -19.57
C LYS A 3 -0.81 -4.03 -18.95
N PRO A 4 -0.79 -3.07 -18.01
CA PRO A 4 -2.00 -2.60 -17.35
C PRO A 4 -2.85 -1.73 -18.29
N PRO A 5 -4.18 -1.68 -18.12
CA PRO A 5 -5.02 -0.66 -18.74
C PRO A 5 -4.79 0.71 -18.10
N LEU A 6 -4.83 1.77 -18.93
CA LEU A 6 -4.66 3.15 -18.52
C LEU A 6 -5.92 3.97 -18.87
N ALA A 7 -6.42 4.74 -17.92
CA ALA A 7 -7.52 5.69 -18.12
C ALA A 7 -7.10 7.11 -17.77
N PHE A 8 -7.49 8.09 -18.58
CA PHE A 8 -7.40 9.51 -18.26
C PHE A 8 -8.74 9.98 -17.72
N VAL A 9 -8.76 10.49 -16.49
CA VAL A 9 -9.95 10.89 -15.75
C VAL A 9 -10.23 12.38 -15.99
N GLY A 10 -11.36 12.66 -16.63
CA GLY A 10 -11.83 14.02 -16.91
C GLY A 10 -10.82 14.96 -17.58
N PRO A 11 -10.11 14.55 -18.66
CA PRO A 11 -9.17 15.44 -19.34
C PRO A 11 -9.93 16.62 -19.97
N ASP A 12 -9.29 17.79 -20.02
CA ASP A 12 -9.77 18.91 -20.83
C ASP A 12 -9.68 18.59 -22.33
N THR A 13 -10.32 19.42 -23.16
CA THR A 13 -10.37 19.20 -24.62
C THR A 13 -8.98 19.08 -25.25
N VAL A 14 -8.05 19.93 -24.83
CA VAL A 14 -6.67 19.95 -25.36
C VAL A 14 -5.94 18.66 -25.02
N THR A 15 -6.12 18.15 -23.79
CA THR A 15 -5.48 16.92 -23.33
C THR A 15 -6.11 15.71 -23.98
N ALA A 16 -7.44 15.68 -24.14
CA ALA A 16 -8.15 14.62 -24.86
C ALA A 16 -7.65 14.50 -26.32
N GLU A 17 -7.48 15.62 -27.02
CA GLU A 17 -6.93 15.64 -28.38
C GLU A 17 -5.48 15.12 -28.44
N ARG A 18 -4.65 15.47 -27.46
CA ARG A 18 -3.26 14.97 -27.37
C ARG A 18 -3.22 13.46 -27.11
N ILE A 19 -4.07 12.96 -26.20
CA ILE A 19 -4.18 11.52 -25.91
C ILE A 19 -4.58 10.77 -27.18
N ALA A 20 -5.60 11.26 -27.90
CA ALA A 20 -6.05 10.64 -29.15
C ALA A 20 -4.94 10.64 -30.22
N ARG A 21 -4.24 11.78 -30.39
CA ARG A 21 -3.14 11.92 -31.36
C ARG A 21 -1.95 11.01 -31.09
N HIS A 22 -1.62 10.81 -29.81
CA HIS A 22 -0.41 10.09 -29.39
C HIS A 22 -0.70 8.70 -28.80
N ARG A 23 -1.91 8.17 -29.00
CA ARG A 23 -2.39 6.92 -28.40
C ARG A 23 -1.41 5.75 -28.56
N ASP A 24 -0.92 5.52 -29.77
CA ASP A 24 -0.04 4.39 -30.08
C ASP A 24 1.34 4.52 -29.42
N LEU A 25 1.84 5.75 -29.27
CA LEU A 25 3.06 6.03 -28.53
C LEU A 25 2.86 5.75 -27.04
N ILE A 26 1.72 6.13 -26.47
CA ILE A 26 1.39 5.87 -25.07
C ILE A 26 1.30 4.36 -24.82
N LEU A 27 0.63 3.60 -25.69
CA LEU A 27 0.56 2.14 -25.62
C LEU A 27 1.96 1.49 -25.64
N THR A 28 2.82 1.96 -26.54
CA THR A 28 4.14 1.36 -26.78
C THR A 28 5.14 1.74 -25.69
N LEU A 29 5.32 3.04 -25.43
CA LEU A 29 6.30 3.57 -24.48
C LEU A 29 5.86 3.38 -23.03
N GLY A 30 4.56 3.54 -22.75
CA GLY A 30 3.99 3.31 -21.42
C GLY A 30 3.81 1.84 -21.07
N ARG A 31 3.96 0.93 -22.05
CA ARG A 31 3.74 -0.52 -21.90
C ARG A 31 2.37 -0.86 -21.30
N VAL A 32 1.34 -0.13 -21.72
CA VAL A 32 -0.05 -0.31 -21.30
C VAL A 32 -0.84 -1.11 -22.34
N SER A 33 -1.88 -1.83 -21.93
CA SER A 33 -2.72 -2.64 -22.83
C SER A 33 -3.79 -1.81 -23.53
N GLU A 34 -4.20 -0.72 -22.89
CA GLU A 34 -5.29 0.14 -23.32
C GLU A 34 -5.04 1.57 -22.88
N VAL A 35 -5.56 2.52 -23.67
CA VAL A 35 -5.65 3.94 -23.33
C VAL A 35 -7.10 4.37 -23.56
N ALA A 36 -7.76 4.77 -22.47
CA ALA A 36 -9.15 5.21 -22.46
C ALA A 36 -9.31 6.56 -21.74
N VAL A 37 -10.49 7.18 -21.91
CA VAL A 37 -10.92 8.33 -21.13
C VAL A 37 -12.08 7.88 -20.25
N ALA A 38 -12.09 8.29 -18.98
CA ALA A 38 -13.11 7.93 -18.00
C ALA A 38 -13.58 9.17 -17.23
N GLU A 39 -14.78 9.12 -16.67
CA GLU A 39 -15.29 10.17 -15.78
C GLU A 39 -14.76 10.03 -14.35
N ALA A 40 -14.43 8.79 -13.93
CA ALA A 40 -13.88 8.47 -12.62
C ALA A 40 -12.76 7.42 -12.73
N ALA A 41 -11.85 7.40 -11.76
CA ALA A 41 -10.83 6.37 -11.66
C ALA A 41 -11.48 5.01 -11.33
N PRO A 42 -11.09 3.91 -11.99
CA PRO A 42 -11.50 2.57 -11.58
C PRO A 42 -11.04 2.26 -10.16
N ALA A 43 -11.81 1.49 -9.41
CA ALA A 43 -11.38 0.98 -8.10
C ALA A 43 -10.18 0.03 -8.27
N GLY A 44 -9.22 0.08 -7.35
CA GLY A 44 -7.97 -0.68 -7.43
C GLY A 44 -6.92 -0.07 -8.37
N ALA A 45 -7.10 1.17 -8.82
CA ALA A 45 -6.21 1.83 -9.76
C ALA A 45 -5.25 2.81 -9.07
N VAL A 46 -3.99 2.79 -9.47
CA VAL A 46 -3.03 3.80 -9.03
C VAL A 46 -3.28 5.09 -9.80
N THR A 47 -3.65 6.15 -9.08
CA THR A 47 -3.87 7.46 -9.69
C THR A 47 -2.67 8.39 -9.55
N PHE A 48 -2.36 9.15 -10.59
CA PHE A 48 -1.36 10.21 -10.57
C PHE A 48 -1.75 11.35 -11.52
N VAL A 49 -1.19 12.54 -11.33
CA VAL A 49 -1.47 13.70 -12.19
C VAL A 49 -0.40 13.80 -13.27
N SER A 50 -0.82 13.94 -14.53
CA SER A 50 0.10 14.19 -15.65
C SER A 50 -0.56 15.10 -16.68
N GLY A 51 0.15 16.14 -17.09
CA GLY A 51 -0.32 17.08 -18.11
C GLY A 51 -1.64 17.78 -17.77
N GLY A 52 -1.97 17.94 -16.48
CA GLY A 52 -3.22 18.54 -16.03
C GLY A 52 -4.41 17.57 -15.95
N ALA A 53 -4.26 16.32 -16.41
CA ALA A 53 -5.25 15.27 -16.25
C ALA A 53 -4.88 14.34 -15.09
N THR A 54 -5.89 13.79 -14.43
CA THR A 54 -5.71 12.65 -13.54
C THR A 54 -5.60 11.40 -14.40
N VAL A 55 -4.62 10.55 -14.14
CA VAL A 55 -4.37 9.31 -14.86
C VAL A 55 -4.52 8.16 -13.89
N ALA A 56 -5.32 7.16 -14.23
CA ALA A 56 -5.59 5.98 -13.43
C ALA A 56 -5.04 4.73 -14.14
N LEU A 57 -4.08 4.06 -13.49
CA LEU A 57 -3.49 2.82 -13.97
C LEU A 57 -4.12 1.64 -13.24
N SER A 58 -4.91 0.83 -13.94
CA SER A 58 -5.58 -0.32 -13.34
C SER A 58 -4.57 -1.44 -13.11
N LEU A 59 -4.46 -1.90 -11.86
CA LEU A 59 -3.60 -3.02 -11.50
C LEU A 59 -4.32 -4.37 -11.53
N THR A 60 -5.61 -4.36 -11.90
CA THR A 60 -6.46 -5.55 -11.99
C THR A 60 -5.85 -6.60 -12.91
N GLY A 61 -5.57 -7.78 -12.37
CA GLY A 61 -4.93 -8.90 -13.10
C GLY A 61 -3.40 -8.87 -13.14
N ILE A 62 -2.76 -7.83 -12.59
CA ILE A 62 -1.29 -7.74 -12.43
C ILE A 62 -0.87 -8.01 -10.99
N ILE A 63 -1.67 -7.51 -10.04
CA ILE A 63 -1.49 -7.73 -8.61
C ILE A 63 -2.79 -8.28 -8.05
N ASP A 64 -2.71 -9.39 -7.32
CA ASP A 64 -3.82 -9.88 -6.52
C ASP A 64 -3.88 -9.05 -5.22
N LEU A 65 -4.63 -7.95 -5.28
CA LEU A 65 -4.80 -7.02 -4.17
C LEU A 65 -5.43 -7.73 -2.95
N ALA A 66 -6.29 -8.73 -3.18
CA ALA A 66 -6.92 -9.49 -2.10
C ALA A 66 -5.91 -10.40 -1.39
N ALA A 67 -5.08 -11.11 -2.15
CA ALA A 67 -4.00 -11.93 -1.60
C ALA A 67 -2.96 -11.08 -0.85
N GLU A 68 -2.59 -9.91 -1.41
CA GLU A 68 -1.62 -9.01 -0.78
C GLU A 68 -2.18 -8.38 0.50
N ARG A 69 -3.46 -8.00 0.50
CA ARG A 69 -4.17 -7.55 1.70
C ARG A 69 -4.17 -8.63 2.78
N ALA A 70 -4.55 -9.87 2.42
CA ALA A 70 -4.58 -10.99 3.37
C ALA A 70 -3.18 -11.31 3.94
N ARG A 71 -2.13 -11.19 3.13
CA ARG A 71 -0.74 -11.35 3.57
C ARG A 71 -0.36 -10.29 4.61
N LEU A 72 -0.62 -9.01 4.32
CA LEU A 72 -0.33 -7.90 5.22
C LEU A 72 -1.13 -7.99 6.53
N GLU A 73 -2.42 -8.30 6.46
CA GLU A 73 -3.26 -8.49 7.65
C GLU A 73 -2.73 -9.63 8.54
N LYS A 74 -2.27 -10.73 7.94
CA LYS A 74 -1.67 -11.85 8.68
C LYS A 74 -0.36 -11.48 9.35
N GLU A 75 0.51 -10.73 8.67
CA GLU A 75 1.77 -10.26 9.26
C GLU A 75 1.51 -9.27 10.41
N ILE A 76 0.57 -8.33 10.24
CA ILE A 76 0.15 -7.41 11.30
C ILE A 76 -0.38 -8.18 12.52
N ALA A 77 -1.20 -9.22 12.30
CA ALA A 77 -1.72 -10.05 13.38
C ALA A 77 -0.62 -10.80 14.16
N ALA A 78 0.47 -11.21 13.47
CA ALA A 78 1.62 -11.80 14.14
C ALA A 78 2.34 -10.79 15.05
N PHE A 79 2.58 -9.57 14.56
CA PHE A 79 3.13 -8.49 15.37
C PHE A 79 2.22 -8.13 16.56
N ASP A 80 0.90 -8.12 16.36
CA ASP A 80 -0.07 -7.87 17.44
C ASP A 80 0.00 -8.91 18.55
N SER A 81 0.14 -10.18 18.18
CA SER A 81 0.34 -11.27 19.14
C SER A 81 1.63 -11.08 19.93
N ASP A 82 2.74 -10.77 19.25
CA ASP A 82 4.05 -10.59 19.89
C ASP A 82 4.08 -9.37 20.82
N ILE A 83 3.55 -8.23 20.37
CA ILE A 83 3.36 -7.02 21.18
C ILE A 83 2.50 -7.34 22.40
N GLY A 84 1.41 -8.08 22.23
CA GLY A 84 0.53 -8.51 23.32
C GLY A 84 1.24 -9.37 24.36
N HIS A 85 2.12 -10.28 23.93
CA HIS A 85 2.92 -11.11 24.83
C HIS A 85 3.95 -10.30 25.61
N VAL A 86 4.64 -9.37 24.97
CA VAL A 86 5.65 -8.51 25.62
C VAL A 86 4.97 -7.54 26.59
N ASN A 87 3.85 -6.92 26.19
CA ASN A 87 3.09 -6.02 27.08
C ASN A 87 2.54 -6.74 28.31
N LYS A 88 2.09 -7.99 28.19
CA LYS A 88 1.68 -8.79 29.36
C LYS A 88 2.83 -9.05 30.33
N LYS A 89 4.05 -9.27 29.82
CA LYS A 89 5.25 -9.45 30.66
C LYS A 89 5.66 -8.15 31.35
N LEU A 90 5.73 -7.04 30.60
CA LEU A 90 6.11 -5.73 31.12
C LEU A 90 5.04 -5.12 32.04
N GLY A 91 3.77 -5.45 31.84
CA GLY A 91 2.66 -5.02 32.70
C GLY A 91 2.55 -5.79 34.01
N ASN A 92 3.30 -6.89 34.19
CA ASN A 92 3.29 -7.66 35.43
C ASN A 92 4.25 -7.02 36.45
N PRO A 93 3.75 -6.46 37.58
CA PRO A 93 4.60 -5.78 38.56
C PRO A 93 5.63 -6.73 39.19
N ASN A 94 5.32 -8.03 39.31
CA ASN A 94 6.24 -9.04 39.81
C ASN A 94 7.39 -9.32 38.83
N PHE A 95 7.16 -9.16 37.53
CA PHE A 95 8.21 -9.30 36.52
C PHE A 95 9.13 -8.08 36.56
N VAL A 96 8.58 -6.88 36.54
CA VAL A 96 9.38 -5.64 36.55
C VAL A 96 10.20 -5.47 37.83
N SER A 97 9.66 -5.90 38.97
CA SER A 97 10.36 -5.81 40.28
C SER A 97 11.40 -6.91 40.52
N ARG A 98 11.29 -8.07 39.85
CA ARG A 98 12.21 -9.22 40.05
C ARG A 98 13.17 -9.44 38.90
N ALA A 99 12.86 -8.97 37.70
CA ALA A 99 13.73 -9.08 36.55
C ALA A 99 14.90 -8.09 36.67
N ALA A 100 16.05 -8.48 36.11
CA ALA A 100 17.18 -7.56 36.00
C ALA A 100 16.80 -6.35 35.13
N PRO A 101 17.30 -5.13 35.43
CA PRO A 101 17.04 -3.94 34.63
C PRO A 101 17.32 -4.15 33.15
N GLU A 102 18.43 -4.83 32.84
CA GLU A 102 18.86 -5.16 31.47
C GLU A 102 17.82 -6.00 30.70
N VAL A 103 17.14 -6.94 31.39
CA VAL A 103 16.08 -7.76 30.79
C VAL A 103 14.82 -6.93 30.54
N VAL A 104 14.48 -6.01 31.45
CA VAL A 104 13.34 -5.10 31.28
C VAL A 104 13.58 -4.16 30.10
N ASP A 105 14.79 -3.62 29.99
CA ASP A 105 15.19 -2.72 28.90
C ASP A 105 15.23 -3.46 27.55
N GLU A 106 15.73 -4.70 27.51
CA GLU A 106 15.69 -5.53 26.29
C GLU A 106 14.25 -5.80 25.84
N GLN A 107 13.34 -6.12 26.77
CA GLN A 107 11.92 -6.32 26.44
C GLN A 107 11.25 -5.03 25.96
N ARG A 108 11.60 -3.86 26.51
CA ARG A 108 11.11 -2.56 26.04
C ARG A 108 11.64 -2.23 24.64
N ALA A 109 12.91 -2.52 24.36
CA ALA A 109 13.49 -2.33 23.04
C ALA A 109 12.81 -3.22 22.00
N LYS A 110 12.61 -4.51 22.32
CA LYS A 110 11.86 -5.46 21.47
C LYS A 110 10.43 -5.00 21.21
N LEU A 111 9.75 -4.43 22.21
CA LEU A 111 8.41 -3.87 22.05
C LEU A 111 8.43 -2.71 21.04
N ALA A 112 9.36 -1.77 21.19
CA ALA A 112 9.46 -0.61 20.31
C ALA A 112 9.74 -1.01 18.85
N GLU A 113 10.65 -1.98 18.64
CA GLU A 113 10.95 -2.50 17.30
C GLU A 113 9.74 -3.20 16.67
N ALA A 114 9.01 -4.00 17.44
CA ALA A 114 7.80 -4.67 16.98
C ALA A 114 6.68 -3.67 16.63
N GLU A 115 6.50 -2.62 17.44
CA GLU A 115 5.54 -1.54 17.19
C GLU A 115 5.89 -0.75 15.92
N GLU A 116 7.18 -0.46 15.70
CA GLU A 116 7.63 0.21 14.48
C GLU A 116 7.42 -0.66 13.23
N GLY A 117 7.76 -1.95 13.32
CA GLY A 117 7.51 -2.94 12.26
C GLY A 117 6.03 -3.01 11.89
N LYS A 118 5.16 -3.14 12.90
CA LYS A 118 3.71 -3.12 12.73
C LYS A 118 3.22 -1.83 12.06
N ALA A 119 3.70 -0.67 12.51
CA ALA A 119 3.28 0.63 11.96
C ALA A 119 3.62 0.74 10.46
N ARG A 120 4.78 0.23 10.04
CA ARG A 120 5.17 0.19 8.62
C ARG A 120 4.23 -0.69 7.80
N LEU A 121 3.86 -1.87 8.30
CA LEU A 121 2.92 -2.77 7.63
C LEU A 121 1.50 -2.18 7.57
N GLN A 122 1.04 -1.53 8.64
CA GLN A 122 -0.25 -0.82 8.65
C GLN A 122 -0.28 0.33 7.66
N ALA A 123 0.82 1.07 7.51
CA ALA A 123 0.93 2.11 6.49
C ALA A 123 0.87 1.52 5.07
N ALA A 124 1.50 0.37 4.84
CA ALA A 124 1.42 -0.34 3.57
C ALA A 124 -0.01 -0.84 3.28
N LEU A 125 -0.68 -1.43 4.26
CA LEU A 125 -2.06 -1.88 4.15
C LEU A 125 -3.01 -0.72 3.84
N LYS A 126 -2.87 0.41 4.54
CA LYS A 126 -3.70 1.60 4.29
C LYS A 126 -3.50 2.17 2.89
N ARG A 127 -2.28 2.12 2.36
CA ARG A 127 -2.00 2.51 0.96
C ARG A 127 -2.72 1.56 0.01
N LEU A 128 -2.67 0.26 0.26
CA LEU A 128 -3.35 -0.75 -0.55
C LEU A 128 -4.87 -0.56 -0.54
N GLU A 129 -5.47 -0.24 0.61
CA GLU A 129 -6.91 0.05 0.74
C GLU A 129 -7.34 1.35 0.05
N SER A 130 -6.40 2.27 -0.19
CA SER A 130 -6.65 3.52 -0.92
C SER A 130 -6.49 3.40 -2.43
N LEU A 131 -6.07 2.22 -2.94
CA LEU A 131 -6.00 1.91 -4.36
C LEU A 131 -7.35 1.39 -4.84
#